data_AF-A0A8D4UUY3-F1
#
_entry.id   AF-A0A8D4UUY3-F1
#
_cell.length_a   1.000
_cell.length_b   1.000
_cell.length_c   1.000
_cell.angle_alpha   90.00
_cell.angle_beta   90.00
_cell.angle_gamma   90.00
#
_symmetry.space_group_name_H-M   'P 1'
#
loop_
_entity.id
_entity.type
_entity.pdbx_description
1 polymer ?
#
loop_
_entity_poly.entity_id
_entity_poly.type
_entity_poly.pdbx_seq_one_letter_code
_entity_poly.pdbx_strand_id
1 'polypeptide(L)'
;MRCGKYREGVILNESRMKMAVFMEDRKIQLTEWEGPDGCISTKRVAVEKMQVGFCYRTKPAGEWDSGWRFMAGDESHEYMDKPENSGIYKLITIVSIDPDVLPLLKAPCGSAFERDEKGIFHQVDDWHLE
;
A
#
# COMPACT_ATOMS: atom_id res chain seq x y z
N MET A 1 6.88 -46.16 -22.53
CA MET A 1 7.80 -45.07 -22.11
C MET A 1 6.96 -43.82 -21.87
N ARG A 2 7.13 -43.16 -20.71
CA ARG A 2 6.35 -41.98 -20.27
C ARG A 2 6.99 -40.67 -20.78
N CYS A 3 6.15 -39.61 -20.75
CA CYS A 3 6.48 -38.18 -20.72
C CYS A 3 6.68 -37.52 -22.09
N GLY A 4 6.15 -36.33 -22.41
CA GLY A 4 5.60 -35.28 -21.56
C GLY A 4 4.58 -34.38 -22.28
N LYS A 5 3.87 -33.61 -21.44
CA LYS A 5 2.65 -32.86 -21.73
C LYS A 5 2.95 -31.51 -22.43
N TYR A 6 2.01 -31.11 -23.29
CA TYR A 6 1.89 -29.76 -23.85
C TYR A 6 1.87 -28.68 -22.76
N ARG A 7 2.59 -27.57 -23.00
CA ARG A 7 2.53 -26.31 -22.25
C ARG A 7 2.57 -25.13 -23.24
N GLU A 8 1.40 -24.63 -23.61
CA GLU A 8 1.16 -23.22 -23.98
C GLU A 8 0.50 -22.58 -22.73
N GLY A 9 0.78 -21.38 -22.27
CA GLY A 9 1.45 -20.22 -22.84
C GLY A 9 0.75 -19.00 -22.22
N VAL A 10 1.20 -18.54 -21.05
CA VAL A 10 0.83 -17.23 -20.50
C VAL A 10 2.14 -16.49 -20.30
N ILE A 11 2.40 -15.52 -21.17
CA ILE A 11 3.52 -14.60 -21.05
C ILE A 11 3.21 -13.68 -19.86
N LEU A 12 3.60 -14.09 -18.65
CA LEU A 12 3.77 -13.16 -17.54
C LEU A 12 5.12 -12.47 -17.76
N ASN A 13 5.06 -11.22 -18.21
CA ASN A 13 6.17 -10.32 -18.49
C ASN A 13 7.36 -10.52 -17.53
N GLU A 14 8.51 -10.88 -18.09
CA GLU A 14 9.78 -11.16 -17.40
C GLU A 14 10.39 -9.93 -16.69
N SER A 15 9.69 -8.79 -16.68
CA SER A 15 10.06 -7.60 -15.92
C SER A 15 9.61 -7.64 -14.45
N ARG A 16 8.84 -8.65 -14.02
CA ARG A 16 8.28 -8.75 -12.65
C ARG A 16 9.25 -9.32 -11.59
N MET A 17 10.50 -9.65 -11.97
CA MET A 17 11.52 -10.21 -11.08
C MET A 17 12.84 -9.41 -11.09
N LYS A 18 12.81 -8.13 -10.72
CA LYS A 18 14.03 -7.47 -10.20
C LYS A 18 13.90 -6.83 -8.83
N MET A 19 12.71 -6.81 -8.23
CA MET A 19 12.50 -6.39 -6.84
C MET A 19 11.88 -7.52 -6.01
N ALA A 20 12.40 -8.74 -6.20
CA ALA A 20 12.12 -9.85 -5.30
C ALA A 20 13.20 -9.83 -4.21
N VAL A 21 12.93 -9.11 -3.12
CA VAL A 21 13.65 -9.35 -1.85
C VAL A 21 13.45 -10.83 -1.50
N PHE A 22 14.55 -11.57 -1.32
CA PHE A 22 14.55 -13.02 -1.04
C PHE A 22 13.62 -13.37 0.14
N MET A 23 12.63 -14.24 -0.10
CA MET A 23 11.58 -14.68 0.84
C MET A 23 12.05 -15.71 1.88
N GLU A 24 13.14 -15.45 2.59
CA GLU A 24 13.43 -16.18 3.83
C GLU A 24 14.06 -15.21 4.84
N ASP A 25 13.36 -15.00 5.97
CA ASP A 25 13.70 -14.07 7.06
C ASP A 25 13.63 -12.55 6.74
N ARG A 26 12.66 -12.13 5.91
CA ARG A 26 12.53 -10.73 5.44
C ARG A 26 12.05 -9.76 6.52
N LYS A 27 12.98 -9.11 7.22
CA LYS A 27 12.78 -7.71 7.61
C LYS A 27 12.66 -6.89 6.32
N ILE A 28 11.44 -6.51 5.93
CA ILE A 28 11.24 -5.47 4.94
C ILE A 28 11.97 -4.22 5.46
N GLN A 29 12.90 -3.71 4.69
CA GLN A 29 13.56 -2.43 4.95
C GLN A 29 13.13 -1.45 3.87
N LEU A 30 12.70 -0.27 4.28
CA LEU A 30 12.39 0.83 3.37
C LEU A 30 13.69 1.50 2.92
N THR A 31 14.55 0.77 2.19
CA THR A 31 15.86 1.27 1.76
C THR A 31 15.77 2.39 0.73
N GLU A 32 14.62 2.56 0.09
CA GLU A 32 14.38 3.59 -0.93
C GLU A 32 13.48 4.74 -0.46
N TRP A 33 13.26 4.87 0.86
CA TRP A 33 12.46 5.94 1.45
C TRP A 33 13.36 6.88 2.27
N GLU A 34 13.41 8.16 1.88
CA GLU A 34 14.24 9.18 2.53
C GLU A 34 13.42 10.20 3.34
N GLY A 35 12.08 10.04 3.39
CA GLY A 35 11.18 10.97 4.08
C GLY A 35 10.84 10.55 5.52
N PRO A 36 9.92 11.30 6.17
CA PRO A 36 9.36 10.92 7.47
C PRO A 36 8.76 9.52 7.44
N ASP A 37 8.93 8.72 8.50
CA ASP A 37 8.45 7.33 8.52
C ASP A 37 7.03 7.18 9.04
N GLY A 38 6.40 8.24 9.57
CA GLY A 38 5.04 8.20 10.09
C GLY A 38 3.97 8.35 9.01
N CYS A 39 2.82 7.73 9.22
CA CYS A 39 1.62 7.84 8.40
C CYS A 39 0.38 7.69 9.28
N ILE A 40 -0.79 8.03 8.75
CA ILE A 40 -2.06 7.71 9.41
C ILE A 40 -2.67 6.50 8.71
N SER A 41 -3.19 5.55 9.48
CA SER A 41 -3.87 4.38 8.95
C SER A 41 -5.08 4.03 9.81
N THR A 42 -6.09 3.43 9.20
CA THR A 42 -7.19 2.80 9.94
C THR A 42 -6.71 1.53 10.65
N LYS A 43 -7.40 1.15 11.72
CA LYS A 43 -7.16 -0.12 12.42
C LYS A 43 -7.45 -1.33 11.53
N ARG A 44 -8.36 -1.22 10.55
CA ARG A 44 -8.60 -2.28 9.54
C ARG A 44 -7.29 -2.69 8.86
N VAL A 45 -6.50 -1.73 8.42
CA VAL A 45 -5.19 -2.01 7.83
C VAL A 45 -4.17 -2.35 8.92
N ALA A 46 -3.92 -1.44 9.86
CA ALA A 46 -2.74 -1.53 10.73
C ALA A 46 -2.83 -2.58 11.85
N VAL A 47 -4.04 -2.93 12.29
CA VAL A 47 -4.28 -3.90 13.38
C VAL A 47 -4.84 -5.21 12.83
N GLU A 48 -5.86 -5.12 11.97
CA GLU A 48 -6.53 -6.29 11.41
C GLU A 48 -5.82 -6.86 10.17
N LYS A 49 -4.78 -6.16 9.69
CA LYS A 49 -3.90 -6.57 8.58
C LYS A 49 -4.65 -6.74 7.26
N MET A 50 -5.73 -5.97 7.07
CA MET A 50 -6.41 -5.88 5.78
C MET A 50 -5.50 -5.17 4.77
N GLN A 51 -5.60 -5.59 3.50
CA GLN A 51 -4.91 -4.91 2.41
C GLN A 51 -5.44 -3.47 2.25
N VAL A 52 -4.59 -2.59 1.75
CA VAL A 52 -4.98 -1.21 1.45
C VAL A 52 -5.84 -1.21 0.19
N GLY A 53 -7.09 -0.80 0.35
CA GLY A 53 -8.03 -0.59 -0.76
C GLY A 53 -8.03 0.86 -1.26
N PHE A 54 -7.68 1.82 -0.39
CA PHE A 54 -7.57 3.21 -0.77
C PHE A 54 -6.46 3.91 0.02
N CYS A 55 -5.68 4.75 -0.66
CA CYS A 55 -4.69 5.58 -0.02
C CYS A 55 -4.53 6.93 -0.72
N TYR A 56 -4.13 7.93 0.05
CA TYR A 56 -3.87 9.27 -0.49
C TYR A 56 -2.77 9.95 0.30
N ARG A 57 -2.15 10.95 -0.32
CA ARG A 57 -1.05 11.72 0.26
C ARG A 57 -1.46 13.17 0.44
N THR A 58 -1.49 13.60 1.70
CA THR A 58 -1.74 14.99 2.10
C THR A 58 -0.44 15.73 2.38
N LYS A 59 -0.53 17.04 2.62
CA LYS A 59 0.60 17.80 3.12
C LYS A 59 0.98 17.25 4.51
N PRO A 60 2.25 16.88 4.74
CA PRO A 60 2.76 16.50 6.06
C PRO A 60 2.31 17.45 7.17
N ALA A 61 1.79 16.90 8.27
CA ALA A 61 1.48 17.67 9.47
C ALA A 61 2.74 18.12 10.25
N GLY A 62 3.90 17.52 9.97
CA GLY A 62 5.19 17.84 10.59
C GLY A 62 6.29 16.90 10.11
N GLU A 63 7.49 17.01 10.69
CA GLU A 63 8.68 16.21 10.30
C GLU A 63 8.52 14.70 10.55
N TRP A 64 7.52 14.30 11.32
CA TRP A 64 7.20 12.89 11.58
C TRP A 64 6.20 12.31 10.57
N ASP A 65 5.45 13.14 9.85
CA ASP A 65 4.34 12.71 8.99
C ASP A 65 4.78 12.68 7.52
N SER A 66 4.69 11.52 6.89
CA SER A 66 4.96 11.37 5.45
C SER A 66 3.89 12.01 4.55
N GLY A 67 2.73 12.31 5.13
CA GLY A 67 1.52 12.76 4.46
C GLY A 67 0.59 11.62 4.05
N TRP A 68 1.05 10.36 4.11
CA TRP A 68 0.26 9.21 3.67
C TRP A 68 -0.88 8.86 4.64
N ARG A 69 -2.02 8.50 4.04
CA ARG A 69 -3.24 8.04 4.70
C ARG A 69 -3.66 6.71 4.07
N PHE A 70 -3.90 5.68 4.88
CA PHE A 70 -4.22 4.32 4.40
C PHE A 70 -5.52 3.80 4.99
N MET A 71 -6.34 3.17 4.14
CA MET A 71 -7.65 2.61 4.47
C MET A 71 -7.82 1.27 3.75
N ALA A 72 -8.63 0.37 4.31
CA ALA A 72 -8.96 -0.90 3.67
C ALA A 72 -9.96 -0.71 2.51
N GLY A 73 -10.70 0.40 2.50
CA GLY A 73 -11.69 0.75 1.48
C GLY A 73 -13.09 0.22 1.79
N ASP A 74 -13.25 -0.57 2.85
CA ASP A 74 -14.54 -1.09 3.33
C ASP A 74 -15.05 -0.41 4.61
N GLU A 75 -14.34 0.61 5.09
CA GLU A 75 -14.74 1.40 6.24
C GLU A 75 -16.03 2.20 5.96
N SER A 76 -17.01 2.07 6.85
CA SER A 76 -18.22 2.89 6.81
C SER A 76 -17.97 4.30 7.35
N HIS A 77 -18.87 5.24 7.05
CA HIS A 77 -18.81 6.60 7.61
C HIS A 77 -18.83 6.59 9.14
N GLU A 78 -19.73 5.80 9.75
CA GLU A 78 -19.82 5.61 11.21
C GLU A 78 -18.54 5.03 11.84
N TYR A 79 -17.79 4.24 11.07
CA TYR A 79 -16.48 3.74 11.48
C TYR A 79 -15.43 4.86 11.44
N MET A 80 -15.40 5.63 10.35
CA MET A 80 -14.43 6.71 10.13
C MET A 80 -14.64 7.90 11.09
N ASP A 81 -15.87 8.14 11.54
CA ASP A 81 -16.20 9.20 12.50
C ASP A 81 -15.59 8.99 13.90
N LYS A 82 -15.14 7.77 14.22
CA LYS A 82 -14.56 7.45 15.53
C LYS A 82 -13.05 7.67 15.48
N PRO A 83 -12.49 8.66 16.19
CA PRO A 83 -11.06 8.95 16.14
C PRO A 83 -10.19 7.75 16.53
N GLU A 84 -10.68 6.92 17.46
CA GLU A 84 -10.03 5.69 17.91
C GLU A 84 -9.83 4.65 16.81
N ASN A 85 -10.52 4.74 15.67
CA ASN A 85 -10.38 3.79 14.56
C ASN A 85 -9.22 4.13 13.62
N SER A 86 -8.57 5.27 13.82
CA SER A 86 -7.37 5.68 13.10
C SER A 86 -6.23 5.97 14.06
N GLY A 87 -4.99 5.87 13.58
CA GLY A 87 -3.82 6.13 14.40
C GLY A 87 -2.59 6.41 13.58
N ILE A 88 -1.53 6.83 14.27
CA ILE A 88 -0.20 7.05 13.68
C ILE A 88 0.55 5.73 13.69
N TYR A 89 1.03 5.32 12.51
CA TYR A 89 1.81 4.11 12.32
C TYR A 89 3.05 4.41 11.48
N LYS A 90 4.01 3.48 11.48
CA LYS A 90 5.15 3.58 10.58
C LYS A 90 4.78 3.08 9.18
N LEU A 91 5.28 3.73 8.14
CA LEU A 91 5.17 3.29 6.76
C LEU A 91 5.64 1.85 6.58
N ILE A 92 6.70 1.45 7.29
CA ILE A 92 7.23 0.08 7.24
C ILE A 92 6.22 -0.96 7.73
N THR A 93 5.35 -0.59 8.68
CA THR A 93 4.27 -1.46 9.15
C THR A 93 3.26 -1.69 8.04
N ILE A 94 2.85 -0.63 7.34
CA ILE A 94 1.89 -0.71 6.24
C ILE A 94 2.48 -1.51 5.07
N VAL A 95 3.71 -1.22 4.66
CA VAL A 95 4.39 -1.96 3.58
C VAL A 95 4.65 -3.42 3.95
N SER A 96 4.83 -3.73 5.24
CA SER A 96 4.93 -5.11 5.70
C SER A 96 3.62 -5.88 5.65
N ILE A 97 2.49 -5.19 5.75
CA ILE A 97 1.15 -5.77 5.62
C ILE A 97 0.78 -5.89 4.14
N ASP A 98 1.08 -4.85 3.37
CA ASP A 98 0.72 -4.72 1.97
C ASP A 98 1.91 -4.20 1.13
N PRO A 99 2.75 -5.10 0.60
CA PRO A 99 3.93 -4.72 -0.17
C PRO A 99 3.65 -3.96 -1.46
N ASP A 100 2.42 -4.07 -2.00
CA ASP A 100 2.03 -3.38 -3.23
C ASP A 100 1.91 -1.86 -3.03
N VAL A 101 1.93 -1.39 -1.78
CA VAL A 101 1.97 0.05 -1.45
C VAL A 101 3.35 0.66 -1.71
N LEU A 102 4.43 -0.14 -1.63
CA LEU A 102 5.80 0.38 -1.73
C LEU A 102 6.05 1.24 -2.98
N PRO A 103 5.62 0.85 -4.20
CA PRO A 103 5.81 1.67 -5.39
C PRO A 103 5.08 3.01 -5.34
N LEU A 104 3.98 3.10 -4.57
CA LEU A 104 3.16 4.31 -4.48
C LEU A 104 3.82 5.39 -3.62
N LEU A 105 4.68 5.03 -2.66
CA LEU A 105 5.21 5.97 -1.66
C LEU A 105 5.94 7.17 -2.28
N LYS A 106 6.53 7.00 -3.48
CA LYS A 106 7.23 8.06 -4.22
C LYS A 106 6.30 9.08 -4.89
N ALA A 107 4.97 8.83 -4.92
CA ALA A 107 3.99 9.73 -5.52
C ALA A 107 3.92 11.08 -4.76
N PRO A 108 3.70 12.21 -5.47
CA PRO A 108 3.69 13.53 -4.86
C PRO A 108 2.51 13.73 -3.90
N CYS A 109 2.60 14.77 -3.07
CA CYS A 109 1.46 15.26 -2.30
C CYS A 109 0.30 15.60 -3.25
N GLY A 110 -0.93 15.27 -2.84
CA GLY A 110 -2.14 15.39 -3.65
C GLY A 110 -2.50 14.11 -4.41
N SER A 111 -1.62 13.10 -4.43
CA SER A 111 -1.93 11.82 -5.10
C SER A 111 -2.92 11.00 -4.29
N ALA A 112 -3.81 10.30 -4.98
CA ALA A 112 -4.70 9.30 -4.42
C ALA A 112 -4.74 8.06 -5.33
N PHE A 113 -4.95 6.90 -4.72
CA PHE A 113 -5.00 5.61 -5.40
C PHE A 113 -6.10 4.74 -4.80
N GLU A 114 -6.85 4.06 -5.66
CA GLU A 114 -7.78 3.00 -5.27
C GLU A 114 -7.32 1.65 -5.81
N ARG A 115 -7.62 0.57 -5.10
CA ARG A 115 -7.33 -0.79 -5.53
C ARG A 115 -8.60 -1.43 -6.10
N ASP A 116 -8.51 -1.95 -7.32
CA ASP A 116 -9.61 -2.67 -7.95
C ASP A 116 -9.78 -4.11 -7.43
N GLU A 117 -10.83 -4.79 -7.89
CA GLU A 117 -11.12 -6.19 -7.54
C GLU A 117 -10.02 -7.18 -7.97
N LYS A 118 -9.14 -6.79 -8.90
CA LYS A 118 -8.00 -7.59 -9.35
C LYS A 118 -6.75 -7.32 -8.52
N GLY A 119 -6.83 -6.44 -7.52
CA GLY A 119 -5.75 -6.07 -6.63
C GLY A 119 -4.79 -5.04 -7.24
N ILE A 120 -5.15 -4.36 -8.33
CA ILE A 120 -4.31 -3.38 -9.00
C ILE A 120 -4.68 -1.97 -8.53
N PHE A 121 -3.67 -1.16 -8.20
CA PHE A 121 -3.86 0.25 -7.88
C PHE A 121 -4.03 1.10 -9.14
N HIS A 122 -5.07 1.94 -9.12
CA HIS A 122 -5.35 2.98 -10.11
C HIS A 122 -5.24 4.34 -9.46
N GLN A 123 -4.63 5.30 -10.16
CA GLN A 123 -4.58 6.68 -9.69
C GLN A 123 -5.97 7.32 -9.82
N VAL A 124 -6.37 8.06 -8.80
CA VAL A 124 -7.63 8.82 -8.80
C VAL A 124 -7.32 10.26 -9.19
N ASP A 125 -7.81 10.68 -10.36
CA ASP A 125 -7.45 11.98 -10.95
C ASP A 125 -8.24 13.17 -10.34
N ASP A 126 -9.48 12.95 -9.89
CA ASP A 126 -10.37 14.01 -9.36
C ASP A 126 -10.34 14.12 -7.81
N TRP A 127 -9.29 13.64 -7.15
CA TRP A 127 -9.18 13.70 -5.70
C TRP A 127 -8.86 15.11 -5.19
N HIS A 128 -9.82 15.71 -4.48
CA HIS A 128 -9.64 16.99 -3.80
C HIS A 128 -9.91 16.80 -2.32
N LEU A 129 -8.97 17.25 -1.47
CA LEU A 129 -9.26 17.48 -0.06
C LEU A 129 -10.13 18.73 0.00
N GLU A 130 -11.43 18.56 0.22
CA GLU A 130 -12.29 19.70 0.62
C GLU A 130 -11.80 20.31 1.95
#